data_AF-A0AAP9Y9Y6-F1
#
_entry.id   AF-A0AAP9Y9Y6-F1
#
_cell.length_a   1.000
_cell.length_b   1.000
_cell.length_c   1.000
_cell.angle_alpha   90.00
_cell.angle_beta   90.00
_cell.angle_gamma   90.00
#
_symmetry.space_group_name_H-M   'P 1'
#
loop_
_entity.id
_entity.type
_entity.pdbx_description
1 polymer ?
#
loop_
_entity_poly.entity_id
_entity_poly.type
_entity_poly.pdbx_seq_one_letter_code
_entity_poly.pdbx_strand_id
1 'polypeptide(L)'
;MARRRKRPSLEAWLFSVVGTFATVYLGHQAIVGHIHRVTDRQIAQSQETLRRIQQQQMERQQQARQPVYQHQAQQLVSQQAHAHPPRQQAVSDQEIQLERERVAQQIESVRQRAELDQRKDEAWERFFTPTRACTQPESPTRIEVCSAREARFRKEFAQRWAAGELSHPEA
;
A
#
# COMPACT_ATOMS: atom_id res chain seq x y z
N MET A 1 -24.77 -28.44 51.29
CA MET A 1 -24.60 -27.00 51.59
C MET A 1 -24.50 -26.21 50.29
N ALA A 2 -25.57 -25.56 49.86
CA ALA A 2 -25.58 -24.77 48.62
C ALA A 2 -24.98 -23.38 48.86
N ARG A 3 -23.83 -23.09 48.24
CA ARG A 3 -23.18 -21.77 48.29
C ARG A 3 -24.02 -20.76 47.51
N ARG A 4 -24.78 -19.93 48.22
CA ARG A 4 -25.44 -18.74 47.66
C ARG A 4 -24.37 -17.79 47.12
N ARG A 5 -24.19 -17.72 45.80
CA ARG A 5 -23.40 -16.67 45.17
C ARG A 5 -24.18 -15.35 45.33
N LYS A 6 -23.61 -14.41 46.09
CA LYS A 6 -24.14 -13.04 46.22
C LYS A 6 -24.11 -12.39 44.84
N ARG A 7 -25.24 -11.80 44.44
CA ARG A 7 -25.35 -11.03 43.19
C ARG A 7 -24.35 -9.86 43.26
N PRO A 8 -23.58 -9.58 42.20
CA PRO A 8 -22.70 -8.43 42.16
C PRO A 8 -23.53 -7.15 42.34
N SER A 9 -23.00 -6.19 43.11
CA SER A 9 -23.64 -4.89 43.26
C SER A 9 -23.64 -4.16 41.92
N LEU A 10 -24.67 -3.34 41.70
CA LEU A 10 -24.85 -2.55 40.47
C LEU A 10 -23.59 -1.72 40.16
N GLU A 11 -22.94 -1.18 41.19
CA GLU A 11 -21.70 -0.41 41.06
C GLU A 11 -20.54 -1.24 40.52
N ALA A 12 -20.35 -2.49 40.97
CA ALA A 12 -19.30 -3.37 40.48
C ALA A 12 -19.49 -3.72 38.99
N TRP A 13 -20.74 -3.84 38.54
CA TRP A 13 -21.06 -4.04 37.12
C TRP A 13 -20.73 -2.80 36.29
N LEU A 14 -21.06 -1.60 36.79
CA LEU A 14 -20.76 -0.33 36.12
C LEU A 14 -19.24 -0.12 35.98
N PHE A 15 -18.46 -0.37 37.03
CA PHE A 15 -16.99 -0.26 36.95
C PHE A 15 -16.37 -1.23 35.95
N SER A 16 -16.89 -2.46 35.85
CA SER A 16 -16.44 -3.44 34.85
C SER A 16 -16.71 -2.98 33.42
N VAL A 17 -17.88 -2.40 33.17
CA VAL A 17 -18.26 -1.91 31.85
C VAL A 17 -17.42 -0.69 31.47
N VAL A 18 -17.31 0.30 32.36
CA VAL A 18 -16.51 1.52 32.12
C VAL A 18 -15.03 1.19 31.93
N GLY A 19 -14.48 0.26 32.73
CA GLY A 19 -13.10 -0.21 32.58
C GLY A 19 -12.84 -0.84 31.21
N THR A 20 -13.78 -1.63 30.70
CA THR A 20 -13.65 -2.27 29.39
C THR A 20 -13.67 -1.24 28.27
N PHE A 21 -14.61 -0.28 28.30
CA PHE A 21 -14.66 0.81 27.33
C PHE A 21 -13.41 1.69 27.36
N ALA A 22 -12.88 2.01 28.55
CA ALA A 22 -11.63 2.76 28.69
C ALA A 22 -10.43 2.02 28.07
N THR A 23 -10.35 0.70 28.27
CA THR A 23 -9.26 -0.13 27.73
C THR A 23 -9.31 -0.20 26.20
N VAL A 24 -10.50 -0.38 25.62
CA VAL A 24 -10.72 -0.37 24.17
C VAL A 24 -10.38 1.00 23.57
N TYR A 25 -10.81 2.08 24.23
CA TYR A 25 -10.55 3.45 23.78
C TYR A 25 -9.04 3.78 23.79
N LEU A 26 -8.33 3.43 24.85
CA LEU A 26 -6.88 3.61 24.94
C LEU A 26 -6.12 2.77 23.91
N GLY A 27 -6.55 1.53 23.66
CA GLY A 27 -5.97 0.67 22.62
C GLY A 27 -6.16 1.25 21.21
N HIS A 28 -7.34 1.78 20.90
CA HIS A 28 -7.62 2.41 19.61
C HIS A 28 -6.76 3.68 19.40
N GLN A 29 -6.64 4.54 20.42
CA GLN A 29 -5.79 5.73 20.36
C GLN A 29 -4.30 5.38 20.17
N ALA A 30 -3.82 4.30 20.79
CA ALA A 30 -2.45 3.83 20.63
C ALA A 30 -2.15 3.36 19.19
N ILE A 31 -3.09 2.68 18.53
CA ILE A 31 -2.93 2.19 17.15
C ILE A 31 -2.89 3.36 16.15
N VAL A 32 -3.81 4.32 16.27
CA VAL A 32 -3.86 5.50 15.37
C VAL A 32 -2.61 6.38 15.54
N GLY A 33 -2.14 6.56 16.78
CA GLY A 33 -0.90 7.30 17.05
C GLY A 33 0.37 6.61 16.54
N HIS A 34 0.37 5.28 16.43
CA HIS A 34 1.52 4.51 15.93
C HIS A 34 1.62 4.55 14.40
N ILE A 35 0.49 4.62 13.69
CA ILE A 35 0.45 4.71 12.22
C ILE A 35 1.03 6.05 11.74
N HIS A 36 0.69 7.17 12.39
CA HIS A 36 1.26 8.47 12.03
C HIS A 36 2.78 8.54 12.23
N ARG A 37 3.30 8.02 13.36
CA ARG A 37 4.75 8.04 13.65
C ARG A 37 5.59 7.20 12.70
N VAL A 38 5.05 6.09 12.17
CA VAL A 38 5.75 5.23 11.22
C VAL A 38 5.76 5.87 9.82
N THR A 39 4.66 6.51 9.45
CA THR A 39 4.53 7.22 8.16
C THR A 39 5.49 8.41 8.09
N ASP A 40 5.58 9.21 9.15
CA ASP A 40 6.48 10.38 9.18
C ASP A 40 7.97 9.98 9.12
N ARG A 41 8.35 8.87 9.78
CA ARG A 41 9.71 8.34 9.71
C ARG A 41 10.08 7.84 8.31
N GLN A 42 9.14 7.18 7.61
CA GLN A 42 9.37 6.73 6.24
C GLN A 42 9.45 7.91 5.26
N ILE A 43 8.63 8.95 5.45
CA ILE A 43 8.69 10.17 4.62
C ILE A 43 10.04 10.88 4.80
N ALA A 44 10.54 11.03 6.04
CA ALA A 44 11.83 11.65 6.30
C ALA A 44 13.00 10.91 5.64
N GLN A 45 13.04 9.58 5.75
CA GLN A 45 14.08 8.77 5.09
C GLN A 45 13.97 8.79 3.57
N SER A 46 12.74 8.81 3.03
CA SER A 46 12.53 8.87 1.58
C SER A 46 13.07 10.17 0.97
N GLN A 47 12.94 11.29 1.68
CA GLN A 47 13.44 12.59 1.21
C GLN A 47 14.97 12.65 1.16
N GLU A 48 15.66 12.08 2.14
CA GLU A 48 17.13 12.01 2.12
C GLU A 48 17.63 11.17 0.94
N THR A 49 16.96 10.05 0.68
CA THR A 49 17.29 9.15 -0.44
C THR A 49 17.06 9.85 -1.78
N LEU A 50 15.94 10.58 -1.92
CA LEU A 50 15.64 11.35 -3.12
C LEU A 50 16.69 12.45 -3.38
N ARG A 51 17.11 13.17 -2.33
CA ARG A 51 18.16 14.21 -2.45
C ARG A 51 19.50 13.63 -2.90
N ARG A 52 19.90 12.47 -2.36
CA ARG A 52 21.13 11.79 -2.76
C ARG A 52 21.08 11.35 -4.23
N ILE A 53 19.94 10.80 -4.66
CA ILE A 53 19.73 10.41 -6.07
C ILE A 53 19.80 11.64 -6.98
N GLN A 54 19.19 12.76 -6.57
CA GLN A 54 19.22 14.00 -7.35
C GLN A 54 20.64 14.59 -7.46
N GLN A 55 21.42 14.56 -6.37
CA GLN A 55 22.82 14.97 -6.39
C GLN A 55 23.66 14.08 -7.30
N GLN A 56 23.53 12.75 -7.20
CA GLN A 56 24.22 11.82 -8.09
C GLN A 56 23.86 12.04 -9.56
N GLN A 57 22.59 12.37 -9.87
CA GLN A 57 22.21 12.70 -11.24
C GLN A 57 22.88 13.99 -11.72
N MET A 58 22.95 15.04 -10.89
CA MET A 58 23.66 16.26 -11.25
C MET A 58 25.16 16.02 -11.45
N GLU A 59 25.81 15.25 -10.57
CA GLU A 59 27.21 14.88 -10.73
C GLU A 59 27.45 14.08 -12.01
N ARG A 60 26.63 13.06 -12.30
CA ARG A 60 26.71 12.34 -13.58
C ARG A 60 26.50 13.26 -14.77
N GLN A 61 25.58 14.21 -14.68
CA GLN A 61 25.30 15.13 -15.79
C GLN A 61 26.45 16.13 -16.00
N GLN A 62 27.09 16.59 -14.93
CA GLN A 62 28.29 17.43 -15.01
C GLN A 62 29.50 16.64 -15.51
N GLN A 63 29.69 15.42 -15.01
CA GLN A 63 30.76 14.52 -15.42
C GLN A 63 30.59 14.04 -16.87
N ALA A 64 29.35 13.95 -17.37
CA ALA A 64 29.06 13.73 -18.79
C ALA A 64 29.28 15.00 -19.65
N ARG A 65 29.22 16.20 -19.07
CA ARG A 65 29.47 17.47 -19.76
C ARG A 65 30.96 17.83 -19.86
N GLN A 66 31.77 17.45 -18.88
CA GLN A 66 33.19 17.80 -18.84
C GLN A 66 34.08 17.18 -19.94
N PRO A 67 33.88 15.93 -20.41
CA PRO A 67 34.73 15.38 -21.48
C PRO A 67 34.40 15.96 -22.86
N VAL A 68 33.23 16.58 -23.06
CA VAL A 68 32.82 17.09 -24.38
C VAL A 68 33.69 18.27 -24.83
N TYR A 69 34.07 19.17 -23.92
CA TYR A 69 34.91 20.33 -24.28
C TYR A 69 36.39 19.98 -24.49
N GLN A 70 36.92 18.99 -23.75
CA GLN A 70 38.31 18.53 -23.94
C GLN A 70 38.46 17.59 -25.15
N HIS A 71 37.48 16.72 -25.43
CA HIS A 71 37.52 15.90 -26.65
C HIS A 71 37.31 16.72 -27.92
N GLN A 72 36.53 17.80 -27.92
CA GLN A 72 36.33 18.61 -29.13
C GLN A 72 37.61 19.36 -29.55
N ALA A 73 38.40 19.85 -28.59
CA ALA A 73 39.69 20.49 -28.89
C ALA A 73 40.77 19.48 -29.34
N GLN A 74 40.71 18.24 -28.84
CA GLN A 74 41.66 17.18 -29.21
C GLN A 74 41.26 16.44 -30.49
N GLN A 75 39.96 16.37 -30.82
CA GLN A 75 39.44 15.76 -32.06
C GLN A 75 39.84 16.51 -33.34
N LEU A 76 40.13 17.81 -33.28
CA LEU A 76 40.70 18.55 -34.41
C LEU A 76 42.17 18.17 -34.68
N VAL A 77 42.87 17.64 -33.69
CA VAL A 77 44.29 17.23 -33.80
C VAL A 77 44.42 15.74 -34.12
N SER A 78 43.48 14.90 -33.69
CA SER A 78 43.58 13.43 -33.83
C SER A 78 42.82 12.83 -35.02
N GLN A 79 42.00 13.60 -35.75
CA GLN A 79 41.26 13.09 -36.92
C GLN A 79 42.14 12.65 -38.10
N GLN A 80 43.46 12.88 -38.01
CA GLN A 80 44.42 12.39 -38.99
C GLN A 80 44.96 10.98 -38.66
N ALA A 81 44.64 10.42 -37.50
CA ALA A 81 45.12 9.09 -37.10
C ALA A 81 44.06 8.28 -36.35
N HIS A 82 43.53 7.28 -37.06
CA HIS A 82 43.06 6.00 -36.54
C HIS A 82 41.56 5.86 -36.23
N ALA A 83 40.95 5.02 -37.07
CA ALA A 83 39.65 4.40 -36.92
C ALA A 83 39.64 3.37 -35.77
N HIS A 84 38.67 3.43 -34.85
CA HIS A 84 37.88 2.30 -34.27
C HIS A 84 36.89 2.79 -33.16
N PRO A 85 35.77 2.07 -32.88
CA PRO A 85 34.51 2.62 -32.31
C PRO A 85 34.34 2.45 -30.76
N PRO A 86 33.33 3.11 -30.13
CA PRO A 86 33.11 3.05 -28.67
C PRO A 86 32.29 1.81 -28.27
N ARG A 87 32.83 0.97 -27.39
CA ARG A 87 32.19 -0.29 -26.93
C ARG A 87 31.71 -0.28 -25.47
N GLN A 88 31.99 0.79 -24.70
CA GLN A 88 31.71 0.82 -23.25
C GLN A 88 30.40 1.53 -22.84
N GLN A 89 29.84 2.43 -23.65
CA GLN A 89 28.57 3.12 -23.36
C GLN A 89 27.32 2.25 -23.62
N ALA A 90 27.43 1.27 -24.54
CA ALA A 90 26.30 0.41 -24.88
C ALA A 90 25.84 -0.50 -23.71
N VAL A 91 26.75 -0.88 -22.80
CA VAL A 91 26.43 -1.77 -21.69
C VAL A 91 25.57 -1.07 -20.63
N SER A 92 25.86 0.19 -20.32
CA SER A 92 25.06 0.96 -19.35
C SER A 92 23.68 1.32 -19.89
N ASP A 93 23.56 1.62 -21.19
CA ASP A 93 22.26 1.93 -21.79
C ASP A 93 21.37 0.70 -21.85
N GLN A 94 21.96 -0.48 -22.08
CA GLN A 94 21.25 -1.75 -22.11
C GLN A 94 20.77 -2.18 -20.71
N GLU A 95 21.58 -1.98 -19.67
CA GLU A 95 21.16 -2.21 -18.27
C GLU A 95 20.04 -1.27 -17.82
N ILE A 96 20.12 0.02 -18.18
CA ILE A 96 19.07 1.00 -17.89
C ILE A 96 17.78 0.64 -18.63
N GLN A 97 17.86 0.19 -19.89
CA GLN A 97 16.69 -0.28 -20.64
C GLN A 97 16.05 -1.50 -19.98
N LEU A 98 16.85 -2.50 -19.59
CA LEU A 98 16.36 -3.69 -18.93
C LEU A 98 15.69 -3.37 -17.58
N GLU A 99 16.25 -2.43 -16.82
CA GLU A 99 15.65 -1.98 -15.56
C GLU A 99 14.33 -1.24 -15.79
N ARG A 100 14.25 -0.37 -16.80
CA ARG A 100 13.01 0.31 -17.19
C ARG A 100 11.93 -0.68 -17.61
N GLU A 101 12.29 -1.70 -18.38
CA GLU A 101 11.35 -2.76 -18.78
C GLU A 101 10.84 -3.54 -17.58
N ARG A 102 11.71 -3.91 -16.62
CA ARG A 102 11.28 -4.56 -15.37
C ARG A 102 10.34 -3.68 -14.56
N VAL A 103 10.67 -2.41 -14.41
CA VAL A 103 9.81 -1.45 -13.68
C VAL A 103 8.47 -1.28 -14.41
N ALA A 104 8.47 -1.17 -15.74
CA ALA A 104 7.25 -1.08 -16.53
C ALA A 104 6.37 -2.32 -16.38
N GLN A 105 6.96 -3.53 -16.43
CA GLN A 105 6.25 -4.78 -16.18
C GLN A 105 5.69 -4.85 -14.76
N GLN A 106 6.45 -4.38 -13.77
CA GLN A 106 6.01 -4.34 -12.38
C GLN A 106 4.83 -3.37 -12.20
N ILE A 107 4.91 -2.16 -12.76
CA ILE A 107 3.83 -1.17 -12.75
C ILE A 107 2.56 -1.75 -13.37
N GLU A 108 2.69 -2.39 -14.53
CA GLU A 108 1.55 -3.00 -15.21
C GLU A 108 0.92 -4.13 -14.38
N SER A 109 1.74 -4.96 -13.73
CA SER A 109 1.24 -6.02 -12.84
C SER A 109 0.48 -5.46 -11.62
N VAL A 110 0.94 -4.33 -11.08
CA VAL A 110 0.27 -3.64 -9.96
C VAL A 110 -1.04 -3.03 -10.44
N ARG A 111 -1.04 -2.42 -11.61
CA ARG A 111 -2.23 -1.86 -12.24
C ARG A 111 -3.31 -2.92 -12.44
N GLN A 112 -2.96 -4.06 -13.03
CA GLN A 112 -3.91 -5.16 -13.26
C GLN A 112 -4.50 -5.70 -11.96
N ARG A 113 -3.69 -5.80 -10.89
CA ARG A 113 -4.18 -6.19 -9.56
C ARG A 113 -5.14 -5.15 -8.99
N ALA A 114 -4.80 -3.87 -9.09
CA ALA A 114 -5.66 -2.79 -8.62
C ALA A 114 -7.00 -2.76 -9.36
N GLU A 115 -7.00 -2.97 -10.68
CA GLU A 115 -8.23 -3.06 -11.48
C GLU A 115 -9.09 -4.27 -11.09
N LEU A 116 -8.46 -5.42 -10.79
CA LEU A 116 -9.18 -6.61 -10.32
C LEU A 116 -9.78 -6.40 -8.93
N ASP A 117 -9.02 -5.82 -8.01
CA ASP A 117 -9.47 -5.51 -6.66
C ASP A 117 -10.62 -4.49 -6.69
N GLN A 118 -10.52 -3.47 -7.53
CA GLN A 118 -11.60 -2.51 -7.74
C GLN A 118 -12.89 -3.20 -8.23
N ARG A 119 -12.80 -4.09 -9.24
CA ARG A 119 -13.98 -4.82 -9.73
C ARG A 119 -14.59 -5.71 -8.66
N LYS A 120 -13.75 -6.32 -7.83
CA LYS A 120 -14.19 -7.16 -6.71
C LYS A 120 -14.90 -6.34 -5.65
N ASP A 121 -14.39 -5.15 -5.32
CA ASP A 121 -15.02 -4.23 -4.37
C ASP A 121 -16.35 -3.70 -4.90
N GLU A 122 -16.42 -3.30 -6.17
CA GLU A 122 -17.67 -2.88 -6.83
C GLU A 122 -18.71 -4.01 -6.88
N ALA A 123 -18.29 -5.26 -7.08
CA ALA A 123 -19.17 -6.42 -7.02
C ALA A 123 -19.64 -6.70 -5.58
N TRP A 124 -18.77 -6.51 -4.59
CA TRP A 124 -19.12 -6.65 -3.17
C TRP A 124 -20.18 -5.64 -2.75
N GLU A 125 -20.03 -4.36 -3.09
CA GLU A 125 -21.00 -3.31 -2.75
C GLU A 125 -22.39 -3.57 -3.35
N ARG A 126 -22.43 -4.16 -4.57
CA ARG A 126 -23.67 -4.60 -5.20
C ARG A 126 -24.27 -5.85 -4.55
N PHE A 127 -23.42 -6.78 -4.11
CA PHE A 127 -23.85 -8.04 -3.50
C PHE A 127 -24.34 -7.87 -2.07
N PHE A 128 -23.70 -6.99 -1.29
CA PHE A 128 -23.99 -6.80 0.12
C PHE A 128 -24.13 -5.32 0.46
N THR A 129 -25.37 -4.92 0.73
CA THR A 129 -25.66 -3.63 1.36
C THR A 129 -26.04 -3.87 2.82
N PRO A 130 -25.29 -3.30 3.79
CA PRO A 130 -25.64 -3.43 5.20
C PRO A 130 -26.98 -2.76 5.48
N THR A 131 -27.75 -3.33 6.42
CA THR A 131 -29.00 -2.70 6.87
C THR A 131 -28.70 -1.46 7.72
N ARG A 132 -29.64 -0.51 7.82
CA ARG A 132 -29.49 0.69 8.68
C ARG A 132 -29.07 0.36 10.11
N ALA A 133 -29.63 -0.69 10.69
CA ALA A 133 -29.29 -1.15 12.05
C ALA A 133 -27.84 -1.68 12.16
N CYS A 134 -27.22 -2.09 11.06
CA CYS A 134 -25.80 -2.46 11.01
C CYS A 134 -24.89 -1.28 10.68
N THR A 135 -25.38 -0.27 9.97
CA THR A 135 -24.65 0.99 9.75
C THR A 135 -24.61 1.85 11.03
N GLN A 136 -25.67 1.82 11.82
CA GLN A 136 -25.80 2.56 13.08
C GLN A 136 -26.25 1.60 14.20
N PRO A 137 -25.35 0.75 14.70
CA PRO A 137 -25.69 -0.24 15.72
C PRO A 137 -25.97 0.44 17.07
N GLU A 138 -27.12 0.14 17.64
CA GLU A 138 -27.59 0.68 18.91
C GLU A 138 -26.92 0.04 20.14
N SER A 139 -26.24 -1.09 19.95
CA SER A 139 -25.64 -1.85 21.04
C SER A 139 -24.44 -2.69 20.58
N PRO A 140 -23.53 -3.08 21.50
CA PRO A 140 -22.45 -4.01 21.19
C PRO A 140 -22.94 -5.37 20.67
N THR A 141 -24.04 -5.90 21.21
CA THR A 141 -24.64 -7.15 20.71
C THR A 141 -25.08 -7.01 19.24
N ARG A 142 -25.59 -5.85 18.84
CA ARG A 142 -25.94 -5.59 17.43
C ARG A 142 -24.69 -5.60 16.55
N ILE A 143 -23.58 -5.02 17.01
CA ILE A 143 -22.29 -5.04 16.30
C ILE A 143 -21.86 -6.49 16.01
N GLU A 144 -21.90 -7.36 17.03
CA GLU A 144 -21.52 -8.78 16.88
C GLU A 144 -22.42 -9.52 15.88
N VAL A 145 -23.73 -9.28 15.93
CA VAL A 145 -24.67 -9.89 14.98
C VAL A 145 -24.40 -9.40 13.55
N CYS A 146 -24.16 -8.09 13.38
CA CYS A 146 -23.87 -7.51 12.08
C CYS A 146 -22.54 -7.97 11.50
N SER A 147 -21.48 -8.08 12.32
CA SER A 147 -20.18 -8.59 11.88
C SER A 147 -20.23 -10.08 11.55
N ALA A 148 -20.94 -10.89 12.34
CA ALA A 148 -21.15 -12.30 12.04
C ALA A 148 -21.94 -12.49 10.72
N ARG A 149 -22.95 -11.65 10.49
CA ARG A 149 -23.71 -11.63 9.24
C ARG A 149 -22.81 -11.26 8.07
N GLU A 150 -22.07 -10.15 8.15
CA GLU A 150 -21.15 -9.74 7.09
C GLU A 150 -20.12 -10.83 6.78
N ALA A 151 -19.52 -11.45 7.79
CA ALA A 151 -18.56 -12.53 7.62
C ALA A 151 -19.15 -13.73 6.85
N ARG A 152 -20.43 -14.05 7.06
CA ARG A 152 -21.13 -15.07 6.27
C ARG A 152 -21.27 -14.65 4.82
N PHE A 153 -21.71 -13.42 4.55
CA PHE A 153 -21.82 -12.90 3.18
C PHE A 153 -20.47 -12.80 2.48
N ARG A 154 -19.39 -12.45 3.19
CA ARG A 154 -18.02 -12.44 2.65
C ARG A 154 -17.58 -13.82 2.16
N LYS A 155 -17.91 -14.88 2.91
CA LYS A 155 -17.62 -16.27 2.48
C LYS A 155 -18.40 -16.66 1.24
N GLU A 156 -19.69 -16.34 1.21
CA GLU A 156 -20.56 -16.62 0.07
C GLU A 156 -20.12 -15.85 -1.18
N PHE A 157 -19.81 -14.56 -1.03
CA PHE A 157 -19.26 -13.73 -2.08
C PHE A 157 -17.95 -14.30 -2.63
N ALA A 158 -17.02 -14.71 -1.75
CA ALA A 158 -15.75 -15.30 -2.19
C ALA A 158 -15.96 -16.58 -3.02
N GLN A 159 -16.92 -17.43 -2.63
CA GLN A 159 -17.28 -18.63 -3.39
C GLN A 159 -17.87 -18.28 -4.77
N ARG A 160 -18.83 -17.36 -4.82
CA ARG A 160 -19.50 -16.96 -6.07
C ARG A 160 -18.59 -16.16 -7.00
N TRP A 161 -17.69 -15.35 -6.44
CA TRP A 161 -16.63 -14.66 -7.17
C TRP A 161 -15.65 -15.66 -7.80
N ALA A 162 -15.22 -16.67 -7.06
CA ALA A 162 -14.36 -17.73 -7.58
C ALA A 162 -15.05 -18.58 -8.67
N ALA A 163 -16.37 -18.72 -8.59
CA ALA A 163 -17.19 -19.37 -9.62
C ALA A 163 -17.44 -18.49 -10.86
N GLY A 164 -17.07 -17.20 -10.83
CA GLY A 164 -17.28 -16.25 -11.94
C GLY A 164 -18.71 -15.72 -12.07
N GLU A 165 -19.58 -15.97 -11.09
CA GLU A 165 -20.99 -15.53 -11.10
C GLU A 165 -21.16 -14.03 -10.85
N LEU A 166 -20.20 -13.40 -10.18
CA LEU A 166 -20.27 -11.99 -9.74
C LEU A 166 -19.30 -11.07 -10.52
N SER A 167 -18.50 -11.63 -11.43
CA SER A 167 -17.50 -10.91 -12.21
C SER A 167 -18.05 -10.26 -13.48
N HIS A 168 -19.27 -10.60 -13.89
CA HIS A 168 -19.95 -10.00 -15.03
C HIS A 168 -20.93 -8.92 -14.55
N PRO A 169 -20.82 -7.68 -15.07
CA PRO A 169 -21.94 -6.76 -15.00
C PRO A 169 -23.00 -7.31 -15.97
N GLU A 170 -23.99 -8.05 -15.47
CA GLU A 170 -25.18 -8.29 -16.29
C GLU A 170 -25.78 -6.93 -16.68
N ALA A 171 -26.13 -6.86 -17.97
CA ALA A 171 -26.57 -5.68 -18.72
C ALA A 171 -27.90 -5.08 -18.24
#